data_AF-A0A2N1MJP3-F1
#
_entry.id   AF-A0A2N1MJP3-F1
#
_cell.length_a   1.000
_cell.length_b   1.000
_cell.length_c   1.000
_cell.angle_alpha   90.00
_cell.angle_beta   90.00
_cell.angle_gamma   90.00
#
_symmetry.space_group_name_H-M   'P 1'
#
loop_
_entity.id
_entity.type
_entity.pdbx_description
1 polymer ?
#
loop_
_entity_poly.entity_id
_entity_poly.type
_entity_poly.pdbx_seq_one_letter_code
_entity_poly.pdbx_strand_id
1 'polypeptide(L)' 'MAKKLRNNRRKTAGKFTTNSTQYLPLCNPAKYEHTYDRATGFITVKNIKQDRIVGVFDYPELCEYLEVRFN' A
#
# COMPACT_ATOMS: atom_id res chain seq x y z
N MET A 1 -29.59 -11.91 -3.29
CA MET A 1 -28.85 -10.78 -3.90
C MET A 1 -27.41 -10.81 -3.42
N ALA A 2 -26.45 -11.05 -4.31
CA ALA A 2 -25.04 -11.19 -3.95
C ALA A 2 -24.50 -9.85 -3.42
N LYS A 3 -24.00 -9.83 -2.17
CA LYS A 3 -23.29 -8.68 -1.61
C LYS A 3 -22.05 -8.43 -2.48
N LYS A 4 -22.08 -7.35 -3.27
CA LYS A 4 -20.93 -6.84 -4.00
C LYS A 4 -19.87 -6.45 -2.98
N LEU A 5 -18.92 -7.36 -2.72
CA LEU A 5 -17.72 -7.08 -1.93
C LEU A 5 -16.97 -5.99 -2.67
N ARG A 6 -17.14 -4.74 -2.21
CA ARG A 6 -16.33 -3.61 -2.64
C ARG A 6 -14.90 -3.96 -2.28
N ASN A 7 -14.14 -4.34 -3.29
CA ASN A 7 -12.71 -4.57 -3.19
C ASN A 7 -12.09 -3.24 -2.78
N ASN A 8 -11.63 -3.15 -1.53
CA ASN A 8 -10.81 -2.04 -1.02
C ASN A 8 -9.42 -2.03 -1.66
N ARG A 9 -9.30 -2.36 -2.94
CA ARG A 9 -8.10 -2.17 -3.73
C ARG A 9 -8.04 -0.68 -4.08
N ARG A 10 -7.75 0.15 -3.06
CA ARG A 10 -7.23 1.50 -3.30
C ARG A 10 -5.92 1.31 -4.03
N LYS A 11 -5.96 1.41 -5.35
CA LYS A 11 -4.79 1.70 -6.15
C LYS A 11 -4.51 3.18 -5.89
N THR A 12 -3.47 3.49 -5.14
CA THR A 12 -2.89 4.84 -5.16
C THR A 12 -2.20 4.98 -6.51
N ALA A 13 -2.98 5.30 -7.53
CA ALA A 13 -2.48 5.79 -8.80
C ALA A 13 -2.97 7.24 -8.85
N GLY A 14 -2.10 8.17 -8.46
CA GLY A 14 -2.46 9.57 -8.36
C GLY A 14 -2.13 10.15 -7.00
N LYS A 15 -0.90 10.64 -6.88
CA LYS A 15 -0.42 11.72 -6.01
C LYS A 15 -0.86 11.62 -4.55
N PHE A 16 0.09 11.22 -3.71
CA PHE A 16 0.11 11.35 -2.25
C PHE A 16 -1.23 11.71 -1.63
N THR A 17 -1.93 10.71 -1.11
CA THR A 17 -3.07 11.01 -0.26
C THR A 17 -2.54 11.77 0.96
N THR A 18 -3.11 12.93 1.27
CA THR A 18 -2.72 13.79 2.41
C THR A 18 -2.90 13.10 3.77
N ASN A 19 -3.53 11.93 3.79
CA ASN A 19 -3.75 11.14 4.98
C ASN A 19 -2.56 10.23 5.26
N SER A 20 -1.71 10.64 6.20
CA SER A 20 -0.55 9.90 6.70
C SER A 20 -0.86 8.49 7.19
N THR A 21 -2.09 8.21 7.63
CA THR A 21 -2.47 6.89 8.14
C THR A 21 -2.45 5.80 7.07
N GLN A 22 -2.52 6.17 5.78
CA GLN A 22 -2.44 5.20 4.67
C GLN A 22 -1.07 4.55 4.55
N TYR A 23 -0.02 5.17 5.07
CA TYR A 23 1.35 4.65 5.03
C TYR A 23 1.72 3.86 6.29
N LEU A 24 0.86 3.81 7.33
CA LEU A 24 1.09 3.02 8.54
C LEU A 24 1.42 1.54 8.26
N PRO A 25 0.81 0.88 7.25
CA PRO A 25 1.18 -0.48 6.89
C PRO A 25 2.63 -0.63 6.40
N LEU A 26 3.24 0.44 5.86
CA LEU A 26 4.63 0.44 5.41
C LEU A 26 5.62 0.51 6.58
N CYS A 27 5.21 1.08 7.71
CA CYS A 27 6.09 1.29 8.87
C CYS A 27 6.15 0.11 9.85
N ASN A 28 5.33 -0.94 9.67
CA ASN A 28 5.24 -2.05 10.62
C ASN A 28 5.44 -3.41 9.93
N PRO A 29 6.71 -3.83 9.70
CA PRO A 29 7.02 -5.10 9.04
C PRO A 29 6.67 -6.34 9.88
N ALA A 30 6.52 -6.21 11.20
CA ALA A 30 6.10 -7.33 12.06
C ALA A 30 4.61 -7.69 11.90
N LYS A 31 3.80 -6.74 11.42
CA LYS A 31 2.35 -6.91 11.23
C LYS A 31 1.98 -7.07 9.74
N TYR A 32 2.78 -6.49 8.86
CA TYR A 32 2.50 -6.44 7.44
C TYR A 32 3.68 -6.97 6.63
N GLU A 33 3.36 -7.82 5.66
CA GLU A 33 4.28 -8.30 4.65
C GLU A 33 4.20 -7.39 3.42
N HIS A 34 5.35 -7.07 2.84
CA HIS A 34 5.48 -6.21 1.66
C HIS A 34 6.06 -7.02 0.52
N THR A 35 5.35 -7.06 -0.61
CA THR A 35 5.80 -7.75 -1.81
C THR A 35 5.90 -6.76 -2.95
N TYR A 36 7.10 -6.59 -3.49
CA TYR A 36 7.33 -5.77 -4.68
C TYR A 36 7.12 -6.61 -5.94
N ASP A 37 6.20 -6.18 -6.81
CA ASP A 37 5.99 -6.74 -8.12
C ASP A 37 6.70 -5.88 -9.17
N ARG A 38 7.84 -6.36 -9.65
CA ARG A 38 8.67 -5.67 -10.65
C ARG A 38 7.97 -5.54 -12.02
N ALA A 39 7.04 -6.44 -12.36
CA ALA A 39 6.35 -6.39 -13.64
C ALA A 39 5.33 -5.25 -13.70
N THR A 40 4.72 -4.93 -12.56
CA THR A 40 3.69 -3.89 -12.46
C THR A 40 4.17 -2.61 -11.79
N GLY A 41 5.33 -2.63 -11.12
CA GLY A 41 5.89 -1.48 -10.40
C GLY A 41 5.16 -1.17 -9.09
N PHE A 42 4.34 -2.08 -8.58
CA PHE A 42 3.58 -1.88 -7.34
C PHE A 42 4.16 -2.68 -6.16
N ILE A 43 4.06 -2.11 -4.97
CA ILE A 43 4.22 -2.81 -3.70
C ILE A 43 2.84 -3.20 -3.18
N THR A 44 2.61 -4.50 -2.99
CA THR A 44 1.43 -5.00 -2.29
C THR A 44 1.75 -5.17 -0.81
N VAL A 45 0.83 -4.72 0.05
CA VAL A 45 0.96 -4.84 1.50
C VAL A 45 -0.14 -5.75 2.02
N LYS A 46 0.28 -6.83 2.68
CA LYS A 46 -0.59 -7.88 3.20
C LYS A 46 -0.50 -7.90 4.72
N ASN A 47 -1.64 -7.93 5.40
CA ASN A 47 -1.68 -8.17 6.84
C ASN A 47 -1.44 -9.66 7.09
N ILE A 48 -0.36 -9.98 7.81
CA ILE A 48 0.10 -11.35 8.04
C ILE A 48 -0.96 -12.16 8.80
N LYS A 49 -1.57 -11.57 9.84
CA LYS A 49 -2.54 -12.27 10.70
C LYS A 49 -3.88 -12.54 10.00
N GLN A 50 -4.26 -11.67 9.06
CA GLN A 50 -5.57 -11.74 8.39
C GLN A 50 -5.48 -12.30 6.96
N ASP A 51 -4.27 -12.62 6.50
CA ASP A 51 -3.96 -13.04 5.14
C ASP A 51 -4.55 -12.10 4.05
N ARG A 52 -4.69 -10.81 4.36
CA ARG A 52 -5.48 -9.86 3.55
C ARG A 52 -4.62 -8.74 3.00
N ILE A 53 -4.78 -8.43 1.71
CA ILE A 53 -4.21 -7.21 1.12
C ILE A 53 -4.91 -5.98 1.73
N VAL A 54 -4.10 -5.14 2.37
CA VAL A 54 -4.53 -3.90 3.04
C VAL A 54 -4.11 -2.65 2.28
N GLY A 55 -3.13 -2.75 1.37
CA GLY A 55 -2.67 -1.64 0.56
C GLY A 55 -1.95 -2.10 -0.70
N VAL A 56 -1.99 -1.26 -1.73
CA VAL A 56 -1.19 -1.40 -2.95
C VAL A 56 -0.65 -0.01 -3.26
N PHE A 57 0.67 0.11 -3.33
CA PHE A 57 1.39 1.38 -3.50
C PHE A 57 2.19 1.35 -4.80
N ASP A 58 2.23 2.47 -5.49
CA ASP A 58 3.12 2.68 -6.62
C ASP A 58 4.55 2.89 -6.10
N TYR A 59 5.52 2.13 -6.61
CA TYR A 59 6.90 2.15 -6.10
C TYR A 59 7.59 3.50 -6.39
N PRO A 60 7.60 4.02 -7.64
CA PRO A 60 8.05 5.39 -7.92
C PRO A 60 7.43 6.46 -7.01
N GLU A 61 6.10 6.47 -6.88
CA GLU A 61 5.45 7.46 -5.99
C GLU A 61 5.91 7.28 -4.54
N LEU A 62 6.02 6.04 -4.04
CA LEU A 62 6.46 5.81 -2.68
C LEU A 62 7.91 6.27 -2.45
N CYS A 63 8.81 6.09 -3.42
CA CYS A 63 10.18 6.58 -3.34
C CYS A 63 10.21 8.11 -3.19
N GLU A 64 9.46 8.83 -4.03
CA GLU A 64 9.34 10.29 -3.94
C GLU A 64 8.78 10.74 -2.58
N TYR A 65 7.77 10.04 -2.03
CA TYR A 65 7.23 10.36 -0.70
C TYR A 65 8.29 10.25 0.39
N LEU A 66 9.08 9.17 0.35
CA LEU A 66 10.11 8.90 1.35
C LEU A 66 11.25 9.90 1.22
N GLU A 67 11.70 10.22 0.01
CA GLU A 67 12.71 11.26 -0.20
C GLU A 67 12.27 12.63 0.34
N VAL A 68 11.03 13.05 0.10
CA VAL A 68 10.49 14.32 0.62
C VAL A 68 10.30 14.31 2.15
N ARG A 69 10.07 13.14 2.76
CA ARG A 69 9.84 13.01 4.21
C ARG A 69 11.12 12.87 5.03
N PHE A 70 12.20 12.36 4.43
CA PHE A 70 13.45 12.04 5.13
C PHE A 70 14.62 12.98 4.77
N ASN A 71 14.38 14.00 3.95
CA ASN A 71 15.32 15.06 3.59
C ASN A 71 14.81 16.42 4.06
#